data_AF-A0AAU7Q9Y6-F1
#
_entry.id   AF-A0AAU7Q9Y6-F1
#
_cell.length_a   1.000
_cell.length_b   1.000
_cell.length_c   1.000
_cell.angle_alpha   90.00
_cell.angle_beta   90.00
_cell.angle_gamma   90.00
#
_symmetry.space_group_name_H-M   'P 1'
#
loop_
_entity.id
_entity.type
_entity.pdbx_description
1 polymer ?
#
loop_
_entity_poly.entity_id
_entity_poly.type
_entity_poly.pdbx_seq_one_letter_code
_entity_poly.pdbx_strand_id
1 'polypeptide(L)'
;MGANIPNLTARITIYETGNGNWAADIGLPAQATPQNLLLIRSGATYSSKILPNYLLFASTTTLRSTDSYGLQFRTDLQRWVIIQPPVQRLDADTAIAQMPSPVVPVTQVDFSNQHAIASIKLPVTANNRDAIIIRSTAATAATIDGANINYSGPMQLSNGYEYHFFLYSGKSGRAALAAYGQSD
;
A
#
# COMPACT_ATOMS: atom_id res chain seq x y z
N MET A 1 7.79 -22.67 -4.40
CA MET A 1 7.14 -22.92 -5.71
C MET A 1 6.44 -21.63 -6.13
N GLY A 2 6.59 -21.21 -7.39
CA GLY A 2 6.00 -19.97 -7.93
C GLY A 2 4.98 -20.27 -9.03
N ALA A 3 4.07 -19.34 -9.26
CA ALA A 3 3.08 -19.41 -10.33
C ALA A 3 3.24 -18.21 -11.28
N ASN A 4 3.05 -18.42 -12.58
CA ASN A 4 3.00 -17.36 -13.58
C ASN A 4 1.60 -17.29 -14.17
N ILE A 5 1.01 -16.10 -14.17
CA ILE A 5 -0.27 -15.87 -14.83
C ILE A 5 0.00 -15.83 -16.34
N PRO A 6 -0.73 -16.62 -17.17
CA PRO A 6 -0.53 -16.61 -18.62
C PRO A 6 -0.94 -15.27 -19.24
N ASN A 7 -0.53 -15.03 -20.49
CA ASN A 7 -0.92 -13.83 -21.24
C ASN A 7 -2.44 -13.76 -21.39
N LEU A 8 -2.98 -12.54 -21.27
CA LEU A 8 -4.41 -12.30 -21.16
C LEU A 8 -5.00 -11.81 -22.48
N THR A 9 -6.06 -12.48 -22.92
CA THR A 9 -6.84 -12.13 -24.12
C THR A 9 -8.22 -11.57 -23.78
N ALA A 10 -8.72 -11.84 -22.56
CA ALA A 10 -9.98 -11.32 -22.05
C ALA A 10 -9.80 -9.92 -21.43
N ARG A 11 -10.84 -9.08 -21.55
CA ARG A 11 -10.82 -7.71 -21.01
C ARG A 11 -10.60 -7.66 -19.49
N ILE A 12 -11.18 -8.62 -18.77
CA ILE A 12 -11.02 -8.81 -17.32
C ILE A 12 -10.61 -10.26 -17.10
N THR A 13 -9.56 -10.47 -16.32
CA THR A 13 -9.15 -11.80 -15.86
C THR A 13 -9.10 -11.82 -14.33
N ILE A 14 -9.53 -12.93 -13.74
CA ILE A 14 -9.48 -13.17 -12.30
C ILE A 14 -8.48 -14.31 -12.06
N TYR A 15 -7.48 -14.04 -11.23
CA TYR A 15 -6.57 -15.05 -10.68
C TYR A 15 -6.90 -15.24 -9.20
N GLU A 16 -7.07 -16.50 -8.79
CA GLU A 16 -7.41 -16.88 -7.43
C GLU A 16 -6.39 -17.87 -6.88
N THR A 17 -5.95 -17.62 -5.64
CA THR A 17 -5.13 -18.55 -4.86
C THR A 17 -5.87 -18.94 -3.59
N GLY A 18 -5.69 -20.19 -3.15
CA GLY A 18 -6.41 -20.75 -2.01
C GLY A 18 -5.66 -21.90 -1.36
N ASN A 19 -6.17 -22.41 -0.25
CA ASN A 19 -5.60 -23.61 0.38
C ASN A 19 -5.65 -24.79 -0.60
N GLY A 20 -4.51 -25.46 -0.80
CA GLY A 20 -4.36 -26.52 -1.81
C GLY A 20 -4.06 -26.04 -3.23
N ASN A 21 -4.19 -24.74 -3.51
CA ASN A 21 -3.82 -24.10 -4.77
C ASN A 21 -3.11 -22.75 -4.46
N TRP A 22 -2.00 -22.84 -3.74
CA TRP A 22 -1.21 -21.69 -3.28
C TRP A 22 0.18 -21.71 -3.90
N ALA A 23 0.67 -20.52 -4.26
CA ALA A 23 2.06 -20.28 -4.64
C ALA A 23 2.65 -19.16 -3.79
N ALA A 24 3.92 -19.29 -3.41
CA ALA A 24 4.61 -18.26 -2.63
C ALA A 24 4.82 -16.98 -3.45
N ASP A 25 5.13 -17.14 -4.73
CA ASP A 25 5.41 -16.05 -5.67
C ASP A 25 4.43 -16.11 -6.83
N ILE A 26 3.90 -14.95 -7.23
CA ILE A 26 2.96 -14.78 -8.34
C ILE A 26 3.60 -13.83 -9.36
N GLY A 27 3.99 -14.36 -10.51
CA GLY A 27 4.49 -13.62 -11.66
C GLY A 27 3.34 -13.04 -12.50
N LEU A 28 3.43 -11.75 -12.80
CA LEU A 28 2.50 -11.07 -13.70
C LEU A 28 2.83 -11.38 -15.17
N PRO A 29 1.84 -11.37 -16.07
CA PRO A 29 2.10 -11.53 -17.50
C PRO A 29 2.92 -10.35 -18.04
N ALA A 30 3.89 -10.63 -18.92
CA ALA A 30 4.69 -9.60 -19.57
C ALA A 30 3.89 -8.80 -20.60
N GLN A 31 2.82 -9.38 -21.13
CA GLN A 31 1.99 -8.84 -22.20
C GLN A 31 0.51 -9.05 -21.88
N ALA A 32 -0.29 -8.04 -22.20
CA ALA A 32 -1.75 -8.11 -22.18
C ALA A 32 -2.30 -7.13 -23.23
N THR A 33 -3.56 -7.28 -23.63
CA THR A 33 -4.20 -6.31 -24.52
C THR A 33 -4.41 -4.96 -23.80
N PRO A 34 -4.47 -3.83 -24.52
CA PRO A 34 -4.63 -2.51 -23.91
C PRO A 34 -5.79 -2.46 -22.92
N GLN A 35 -5.55 -1.85 -21.74
CA GLN A 35 -6.55 -1.67 -20.68
C GLN A 35 -7.08 -2.97 -20.06
N ASN A 36 -6.41 -4.12 -20.24
CA ASN A 36 -6.78 -5.33 -19.53
C ASN A 36 -6.72 -5.14 -18.02
N LEU A 37 -7.74 -5.67 -17.36
CA LEU A 37 -7.85 -5.70 -15.92
C LEU A 37 -7.51 -7.09 -15.43
N LEU A 38 -6.65 -7.15 -14.42
CA LEU A 38 -6.30 -8.37 -13.71
C LEU A 38 -6.69 -8.19 -12.24
N LEU A 39 -7.60 -9.02 -11.76
CA LEU A 39 -7.96 -9.13 -10.35
C LEU A 39 -7.23 -10.33 -9.76
N ILE A 40 -6.38 -10.10 -8.77
CA ILE A 40 -5.66 -11.15 -8.03
C ILE A 40 -6.26 -11.19 -6.63
N ARG A 41 -6.83 -12.33 -6.20
CA ARG A 41 -7.42 -12.47 -4.86
C ARG A 41 -6.98 -13.76 -4.17
N SER A 42 -6.92 -13.72 -2.84
CA SER A 42 -6.47 -14.86 -2.04
C SER A 42 -7.50 -15.26 -0.99
N GLY A 43 -7.80 -16.56 -0.95
CA GLY A 43 -8.42 -17.25 0.19
C GLY A 43 -7.44 -18.19 0.90
N ALA A 44 -6.13 -18.09 0.61
CA ALA A 44 -5.11 -18.96 1.19
C ALA A 44 -4.70 -18.50 2.60
N THR A 45 -4.39 -19.45 3.47
CA THR A 45 -3.87 -19.18 4.82
C THR A 45 -2.47 -18.56 4.76
N TYR A 46 -1.63 -19.00 3.83
CA TYR A 46 -0.29 -18.46 3.61
C TYR A 46 -0.33 -17.26 2.68
N SER A 47 0.46 -16.24 2.99
CA SER A 47 0.60 -15.07 2.12
C SER A 47 1.41 -15.40 0.87
N SER A 48 1.07 -14.76 -0.25
CA SER A 48 1.85 -14.79 -1.49
C SER A 48 2.52 -13.43 -1.73
N LYS A 49 3.52 -13.38 -2.59
CA LYS A 49 4.12 -12.14 -3.09
C LYS A 49 3.85 -11.99 -4.58
N ILE A 50 3.27 -10.88 -5.00
CA ILE A 50 3.21 -10.54 -6.43
C ILE A 50 4.58 -9.98 -6.81
N LEU A 51 5.24 -10.61 -7.77
CA LEU A 51 6.60 -10.25 -8.17
C LEU A 51 6.62 -8.90 -8.90
N PRO A 52 7.63 -8.04 -8.64
CA PRO A 52 7.63 -6.66 -9.11
C PRO A 52 8.04 -6.49 -10.58
N ASN A 53 8.48 -7.56 -11.25
CA ASN A 53 9.13 -7.53 -12.56
C ASN A 53 8.36 -6.74 -13.63
N TYR A 54 7.03 -6.80 -13.61
CA TYR A 54 6.17 -6.10 -14.56
C TYR A 54 5.25 -5.07 -13.91
N LEU A 55 5.45 -4.75 -12.63
CA LEU A 55 4.76 -3.64 -11.98
C LEU A 55 5.39 -2.32 -12.41
N LEU A 56 4.58 -1.26 -12.52
CA LEU A 56 5.06 0.09 -12.77
C LEU A 56 5.98 0.57 -11.64
N PHE A 57 5.62 0.24 -10.39
CA PHE A 57 6.42 0.52 -9.21
C PHE A 57 6.57 -0.74 -8.38
N ALA A 58 7.77 -0.96 -7.85
CA ALA A 58 8.07 -2.08 -6.96
C ALA A 58 7.61 -1.74 -5.53
N SER A 59 6.29 -1.63 -5.33
CA SER A 59 5.65 -1.44 -4.02
C SER A 59 5.58 -2.75 -3.24
N THR A 60 5.20 -2.69 -1.97
CA THR A 60 5.00 -3.87 -1.13
C THR A 60 3.74 -4.61 -1.55
N THR A 61 3.89 -5.68 -2.32
CA THR A 61 2.77 -6.43 -2.91
C THR A 61 2.56 -7.82 -2.30
N THR A 62 2.44 -7.86 -0.97
CA THR A 62 2.02 -9.07 -0.26
C THR A 62 0.52 -9.29 -0.46
N LEU A 63 0.13 -10.49 -0.84
CA LEU A 63 -1.24 -10.93 -0.98
C LEU A 63 -1.57 -11.84 0.21
N ARG A 64 -2.20 -11.28 1.24
CA ARG A 64 -2.64 -12.01 2.43
C ARG A 64 -4.00 -12.66 2.19
N SER A 65 -4.46 -13.48 3.13
CA SER A 65 -5.84 -13.97 3.12
C SER A 65 -6.81 -12.81 3.05
N THR A 66 -7.84 -12.92 2.20
CA THR A 66 -8.88 -11.91 1.93
C THR A 66 -8.43 -10.64 1.18
N ASP A 67 -7.12 -10.48 0.93
CA ASP A 67 -6.64 -9.36 0.11
C ASP A 67 -7.05 -9.56 -1.36
N SER A 68 -7.25 -8.43 -2.04
CA SER A 68 -7.41 -8.38 -3.49
C SER A 68 -6.64 -7.22 -4.09
N TYR A 69 -6.05 -7.45 -5.27
CA TYR A 69 -5.38 -6.45 -6.08
C TYR A 69 -6.09 -6.32 -7.42
N GLY A 70 -6.51 -5.12 -7.77
CA GLY A 70 -6.90 -4.76 -9.13
C GLY A 70 -5.72 -4.10 -9.84
N LEU A 71 -5.33 -4.66 -10.98
CA LEU A 71 -4.27 -4.13 -11.82
C LEU A 71 -4.80 -3.82 -13.22
N GLN A 72 -4.29 -2.75 -13.84
CA GLN A 72 -4.55 -2.40 -15.23
C GLN A 72 -3.25 -2.43 -16.02
N PHE A 73 -3.26 -3.09 -17.18
CA PHE A 73 -2.12 -3.09 -18.08
C PHE A 73 -2.05 -1.80 -18.90
N ARG A 74 -0.88 -1.16 -18.87
CA ARG A 74 -0.53 0.03 -19.66
C ARG A 74 0.40 -0.36 -20.78
N THR A 75 -0.12 -0.42 -22.00
CA THR A 75 0.64 -0.85 -23.20
C THR A 75 1.74 0.12 -23.58
N ASP A 76 1.54 1.41 -23.32
CA ASP A 76 2.54 2.46 -23.50
C ASP A 76 3.77 2.29 -22.60
N LEU A 77 3.59 1.67 -21.43
CA LEU A 77 4.68 1.42 -20.47
C LEU A 77 5.12 -0.06 -20.45
N GLN A 78 4.33 -0.95 -21.04
CA GLN A 78 4.45 -2.41 -20.88
C GLN A 78 4.55 -2.81 -19.40
N ARG A 79 3.68 -2.23 -18.57
CA ARG A 79 3.65 -2.44 -17.12
C ARG A 79 2.22 -2.54 -16.59
N TRP A 80 2.07 -3.26 -15.50
CA TRP A 80 0.86 -3.31 -14.70
C TRP A 80 0.85 -2.18 -13.68
N VAL A 81 -0.23 -1.42 -13.66
CA VAL A 81 -0.49 -0.38 -12.67
C VAL A 81 -1.48 -0.93 -11.66
N ILE A 82 -1.15 -0.84 -10.37
CA ILE A 82 -2.10 -1.17 -9.30
C ILE A 82 -3.11 -0.03 -9.24
N ILE A 83 -4.38 -0.34 -9.52
CA ILE A 83 -5.49 0.62 -9.49
C ILE A 83 -6.40 0.40 -8.27
N GLN A 84 -6.33 -0.79 -7.66
CA GLN A 84 -7.07 -1.14 -6.45
C GLN A 84 -6.15 -1.99 -5.55
N PRO A 85 -5.34 -1.37 -4.67
CA PRO A 85 -4.55 -2.08 -3.69
C PRO A 85 -5.41 -2.52 -2.48
N PRO A 86 -5.02 -3.58 -1.75
CA PRO A 86 -5.52 -3.77 -0.39
C PRO A 86 -4.99 -2.67 0.53
N VAL A 87 -5.77 -2.34 1.56
CA VAL A 87 -5.42 -1.33 2.57
C VAL A 87 -5.22 -2.01 3.91
N GLN A 88 -4.06 -1.83 4.52
CA GLN A 88 -3.85 -2.18 5.93
C GLN A 88 -4.35 -1.03 6.78
N ARG A 89 -5.41 -1.27 7.56
CA ARG A 89 -5.93 -0.28 8.52
C ARG A 89 -5.36 -0.57 9.91
N LEU A 90 -4.88 0.47 10.57
CA LEU A 90 -4.34 0.45 11.92
C LEU A 90 -4.98 1.57 12.73
N ASP A 91 -5.31 1.31 13.98
CA ASP A 91 -5.53 2.37 14.96
C ASP A 91 -4.17 2.96 15.38
N ALA A 92 -4.14 4.23 15.80
CA ALA A 92 -2.85 4.91 16.01
C ALA A 92 -2.00 4.28 17.14
N ASP A 93 -2.62 3.78 18.21
CA ASP A 93 -1.93 3.04 19.27
C ASP A 93 -1.32 1.71 18.81
N THR A 94 -1.95 1.05 17.83
CA THR A 94 -1.47 -0.17 17.16
C THR A 94 -0.37 0.14 16.16
N ALA A 95 -0.45 1.30 15.47
CA ALA A 95 0.60 1.80 14.60
C ALA A 95 1.87 2.21 15.37
N ILE A 96 1.77 2.35 16.69
CA ILE A 96 2.80 2.78 17.66
C ILE A 96 3.44 4.13 17.28
N ALA A 97 4.29 4.67 18.16
CA ALA A 97 4.94 5.96 17.91
C ALA A 97 5.88 5.95 16.69
N GLN A 98 6.40 4.79 16.30
CA GLN A 98 7.24 4.60 15.11
C GLN A 98 6.63 3.50 14.24
N MET A 99 6.01 3.88 13.12
CA MET A 99 5.27 2.94 12.29
C MET A 99 6.16 1.77 11.81
N PRO A 100 5.62 0.53 11.79
CA PRO A 100 6.29 -0.59 11.15
C PRO A 100 6.35 -0.39 9.64
N SER A 101 7.25 -1.13 8.98
CA SER A 101 7.28 -1.16 7.52
C SER A 101 5.94 -1.64 6.94
N PRO A 102 5.43 -1.03 5.85
CA PRO A 102 4.21 -1.50 5.20
C PRO A 102 4.30 -2.97 4.82
N VAL A 103 3.18 -3.68 4.94
CA VAL A 103 3.05 -5.08 4.47
C VAL A 103 2.23 -5.20 3.20
N VAL A 104 1.57 -4.11 2.77
CA VAL A 104 0.79 -3.94 1.53
C VAL A 104 1.04 -2.52 1.00
N PRO A 105 0.60 -2.15 -0.23
CA PRO A 105 0.98 -0.87 -0.83
C PRO A 105 0.38 0.35 -0.13
N VAL A 106 -0.70 0.18 0.65
CA VAL A 106 -1.37 1.28 1.35
C VAL A 106 -1.57 0.92 2.81
N THR A 107 -1.03 1.73 3.72
CA THR A 107 -1.34 1.68 5.15
C THR A 107 -2.12 2.93 5.53
N GLN A 108 -3.26 2.73 6.18
CA GLN A 108 -4.08 3.80 6.75
C GLN A 108 -4.01 3.74 8.27
N VAL A 109 -3.73 4.87 8.91
CA VAL A 109 -3.70 5.03 10.36
C VAL A 109 -4.81 5.97 10.80
N ASP A 110 -5.66 5.49 11.69
CA ASP A 110 -6.82 6.21 12.20
C ASP A 110 -6.58 6.64 13.65
N PHE A 111 -6.60 7.96 13.87
CA PHE A 111 -6.60 8.55 15.20
C PHE A 111 -8.04 8.79 15.64
N SER A 112 -8.39 8.29 16.82
CA SER A 112 -9.71 8.47 17.46
C SER A 112 -9.53 8.84 18.93
N ASN A 113 -10.60 9.22 19.63
CA ASN A 113 -10.54 9.53 21.06
C ASN A 113 -10.06 8.34 21.90
N GLN A 114 -10.32 7.12 21.46
CA GLN A 114 -9.95 5.87 22.12
C GLN A 114 -8.53 5.43 21.79
N HIS A 115 -8.05 5.76 20.58
CA HIS A 115 -6.79 5.27 20.03
C HIS A 115 -5.83 6.41 19.66
N ALA A 116 -5.78 7.47 20.45
CA ALA A 116 -4.90 8.61 20.20
C ALA A 116 -3.50 8.39 20.80
N ILE A 117 -2.47 8.77 20.04
CA ILE A 117 -1.10 8.95 20.53
C ILE A 117 -0.65 10.39 20.29
N ALA A 118 0.25 10.90 21.13
CA ALA A 118 0.67 12.31 21.02
C ALA A 118 1.51 12.60 19.77
N SER A 119 2.25 11.61 19.28
CA SER A 119 3.14 11.77 18.12
C SER A 119 3.32 10.45 17.38
N ILE A 120 3.45 10.52 16.05
CA ILE A 120 3.74 9.37 15.17
C ILE A 120 4.86 9.70 14.20
N LYS A 121 5.72 8.71 13.92
CA LYS A 121 6.79 8.74 12.90
C LYS A 121 6.45 7.78 11.78
N LEU A 122 6.66 8.23 10.54
CA LEU A 122 6.53 7.36 9.36
C LEU A 122 7.59 6.24 9.37
N PRO A 123 7.34 5.12 8.67
CA PRO A 123 8.25 3.98 8.66
C PRO A 123 9.68 4.36 8.24
N VAL A 124 10.67 3.73 8.87
CA VAL A 124 12.10 3.92 8.52
C VAL A 124 12.42 3.32 7.16
N THR A 125 11.73 2.24 6.79
CA THR A 125 11.91 1.52 5.53
C THR A 125 10.57 1.23 4.90
N ALA A 126 10.52 1.31 3.58
CA ALA A 126 9.39 0.92 2.77
C ALA A 126 9.84 0.62 1.34
N ASN A 127 8.96 -0.01 0.57
CA ASN A 127 9.18 -0.20 -0.85
C ASN A 127 8.73 1.02 -1.64
N ASN A 128 9.16 1.08 -2.90
CA ASN A 128 8.93 2.25 -3.72
C ASN A 128 7.42 2.45 -3.98
N ARG A 129 6.93 3.67 -3.77
CA ARG A 129 5.53 4.07 -3.93
C ARG A 129 4.53 3.36 -3.00
N ASP A 130 4.99 2.79 -1.88
CA ASP A 130 4.08 2.53 -0.76
C ASP A 130 3.46 3.85 -0.30
N ALA A 131 2.21 3.81 0.14
CA ALA A 131 1.45 4.99 0.56
C ALA A 131 1.03 4.88 2.02
N ILE A 132 1.14 6.00 2.74
CA ILE A 132 0.63 6.12 4.10
C ILE A 132 -0.45 7.19 4.12
N ILE A 133 -1.61 6.85 4.67
CA ILE A 133 -2.71 7.77 4.93
C ILE A 133 -2.85 7.90 6.45
N ILE A 134 -2.78 9.11 6.98
CA ILE A 134 -2.99 9.38 8.41
C ILE A 134 -4.17 10.32 8.55
N ARG A 135 -5.21 9.94 9.27
CA ARG A 135 -6.38 10.78 9.52
C ARG A 135 -6.76 10.81 10.99
N SER A 136 -7.41 11.90 11.42
CA SER A 136 -7.81 12.06 12.81
C SER A 136 -9.25 12.50 12.97
N THR A 137 -9.94 11.82 13.89
CA THR A 137 -11.23 12.22 14.47
C THR A 137 -11.10 12.48 15.98
N ALA A 138 -9.87 12.42 16.52
CA ALA A 138 -9.60 12.65 17.92
C ALA A 138 -9.82 14.13 18.30
N ALA A 139 -10.28 14.39 19.51
CA ALA A 139 -10.46 15.74 20.03
C ALA A 139 -9.12 16.43 20.34
N THR A 140 -8.13 15.65 20.78
CA THR A 140 -6.77 16.13 21.06
C THR A 140 -5.92 16.00 19.80
N ALA A 141 -5.24 17.08 19.42
CA ALA A 141 -4.33 17.07 18.29
C ALA A 141 -3.09 16.19 18.58
N ALA A 142 -2.61 15.51 17.55
CA ALA A 142 -1.35 14.77 17.56
C ALA A 142 -0.31 15.45 16.65
N THR A 143 0.92 14.95 16.67
CA THR A 143 2.01 15.42 15.79
C THR A 143 2.46 14.30 14.87
N ILE A 144 2.55 14.56 13.57
CA ILE A 144 3.33 13.75 12.63
C ILE A 144 4.74 14.32 12.62
N ASP A 145 5.68 13.54 13.13
CA ASP A 145 7.09 13.90 13.22
C ASP A 145 7.71 13.97 11.80
N GLY A 146 8.54 14.99 11.56
CA GLY A 146 9.21 15.19 10.27
C GLY A 146 10.34 14.18 9.99
N ALA A 147 10.70 13.33 10.94
CA ALA A 147 11.64 12.23 10.74
C ALA A 147 11.14 11.31 9.61
N ASN A 148 12.06 10.94 8.72
CA ASN A 148 11.77 10.14 7.52
C ASN A 148 10.85 10.84 6.51
N ILE A 149 10.69 12.17 6.56
CA ILE A 149 9.87 12.93 5.60
C ILE A 149 10.74 13.95 4.87
N ASN A 150 10.49 14.13 3.58
CA ASN A 150 11.00 15.23 2.75
C ASN A 150 10.19 16.51 2.99
N TYR A 151 9.96 16.84 4.26
CA TYR A 151 9.24 18.05 4.67
C TYR A 151 9.94 18.65 5.88
N SER A 152 10.11 19.97 5.90
CA SER A 152 10.75 20.66 7.01
C SER A 152 9.71 21.07 8.05
N GLY A 153 9.60 20.29 9.13
CA GLY A 153 8.84 20.64 10.33
C GLY A 153 7.84 19.56 10.76
N PRO A 154 7.43 19.56 12.04
CA PRO A 154 6.32 18.73 12.49
C PRO A 154 5.01 19.17 11.83
N MET A 155 4.15 18.21 11.51
CA MET A 155 2.80 18.48 11.01
C MET A 155 1.78 18.20 12.12
N GLN A 156 0.90 19.15 12.39
CA GLN A 156 -0.15 18.98 13.39
C GLN A 156 -1.32 18.20 12.80
N LEU A 157 -1.70 17.11 13.45
CA LEU A 157 -2.84 16.27 13.09
C LEU A 157 -4.01 16.58 14.02
N SER A 158 -4.78 17.61 13.66
CA SER A 158 -5.99 18.04 14.37
C SER A 158 -7.22 17.20 14.01
N ASN A 159 -8.32 17.38 14.75
CA ASN A 159 -9.60 16.77 14.41
C ASN A 159 -10.01 17.13 12.96
N GLY A 160 -10.42 16.12 12.20
CA GLY A 160 -10.82 16.24 10.81
C GLY A 160 -9.65 16.37 9.83
N TYR A 161 -8.39 16.23 10.23
CA TYR A 161 -7.26 16.36 9.31
C TYR A 161 -6.89 15.00 8.71
N GLU A 162 -6.47 15.01 7.44
CA GLU A 162 -5.93 13.86 6.72
C GLU A 162 -4.65 14.24 5.96
N TYR A 163 -3.65 13.36 6.02
CA TYR A 163 -2.35 13.49 5.37
C TYR A 163 -2.05 12.26 4.52
N HIS A 164 -1.55 12.48 3.30
CA HIS A 164 -1.17 11.44 2.36
C HIS A 164 0.33 11.52 2.08
N PHE A 165 1.02 10.39 2.18
CA PHE A 165 2.44 10.29 1.90
C PHE A 165 2.72 9.20 0.87
N PHE A 166 3.66 9.46 -0.04
CA PHE A 166 4.28 8.42 -0.86
C PHE A 166 5.71 8.15 -0.38
N LEU A 167 6.03 6.88 -0.16
CA LEU A 167 7.33 6.41 0.30
C LEU A 167 8.22 6.08 -0.91
N TYR A 168 9.52 6.38 -0.80
CA TYR A 168 10.50 6.11 -1.84
C TYR A 168 11.64 5.24 -1.28
N SER A 169 12.04 4.21 -2.02
CA SER A 169 13.19 3.37 -1.65
C SER A 169 14.52 4.06 -1.97
N GLY A 170 15.47 4.11 -1.03
CA GLY A 170 16.83 4.64 -1.26
C GLY A 170 17.57 5.01 0.04
N LYS A 171 18.85 5.41 -0.04
CA LYS A 171 19.71 5.75 1.13
C LYS A 171 19.21 6.91 2.02
N SER A 172 18.13 7.58 1.62
CA SER A 172 17.42 8.52 2.49
C SER A 172 16.01 8.05 2.88
N GLY A 173 15.40 7.07 2.20
CA GLY A 173 14.15 6.41 2.60
C GLY A 173 13.01 7.35 3.01
N ARG A 174 12.94 8.56 2.41
CA ARG A 174 12.06 9.62 2.91
C ARG A 174 10.71 9.57 2.21
N ALA A 175 9.65 9.68 2.99
CA ALA A 175 8.31 9.95 2.53
C ALA A 175 8.24 11.35 1.88
N ALA A 176 7.56 11.49 0.76
CA ALA A 176 7.11 12.79 0.29
C ALA A 176 5.66 13.02 0.69
N LEU A 177 5.35 14.21 1.21
CA LEU A 177 3.97 14.64 1.40
C LEU A 177 3.31 14.79 0.03
N ALA A 178 2.21 14.08 -0.18
CA ALA A 178 1.47 14.04 -1.44
C ALA A 178 0.25 14.97 -1.41
N ALA A 179 -0.48 14.99 -0.28
CA ALA A 179 -1.63 15.86 -0.05
C ALA A 179 -1.88 16.01 1.45
N TYR A 180 -2.52 17.11 1.85
CA TYR A 180 -3.07 17.30 3.19
C TYR A 180 -4.32 18.19 3.13
N GLY A 181 -5.25 17.99 4.05
CA GLY A 181 -6.47 18.79 4.12
C GLY A 181 -7.39 18.35 5.25
N GLN A 182 -8.51 19.06 5.39
CA GLN A 182 -9.59 18.63 6.25
C GLN A 182 -10.42 17.59 5.48
N SER A 183 -10.70 16.43 6.08
CA SER A 183 -11.59 15.42 5.54
C SER A 183 -13.04 15.93 5.62
N ASP A 184 -13.73 15.94 4.47
CA ASP A 184 -15.16 16.27 4.35
C ASP A 184 -16.07 15.30 5.14
#